data_AF-A0A497AV62-F1
#
_entry.id   AF-A0A497AV62-F1
#
_cell.length_a   1.000
_cell.length_b   1.000
_cell.length_c   1.000
_cell.angle_alpha   90.00
_cell.angle_beta   90.00
_cell.angle_gamma   90.00
#
_symmetry.space_group_name_H-M   'P 1'
#
loop_
_entity.id
_entity.type
_entity.pdbx_description
1 polymer ?
#
loop_
_entity_poly.entity_id
_entity_poly.type
_entity_poly.pdbx_seq_one_letter_code
_entity_poly.pdbx_strand_id
1 'polypeptide(L)'
;MLKVLVVHDFDDPLYTRRTCLRRAFWLIVYALFGRFRCVRRRIPRWLMYEKYSLAKALALLDKKLGVNAVFAFRKEVTEVFPSLKEEIERLGFDVVNHWHLRRPREGVNRWKARGAWDRIVDYRRIYMNYDRHYVMLNEKVVPEDGTNVVWHVDHMPYNLFYYLEFLDMLARKRLKIGDKES
;
A
#
# COMPACT_ATOMS: atom_id res chain seq x y z
N MET A 1 -31.20 11.22 -13.82
CA MET A 1 -31.50 12.35 -12.92
C MET A 1 -31.34 11.84 -11.49
N LEU A 2 -30.22 12.17 -10.83
CA LEU A 2 -29.81 11.53 -9.58
C LEU A 2 -30.37 12.29 -8.39
N LYS A 3 -31.37 11.71 -7.72
CA LYS A 3 -31.69 12.03 -6.33
C LYS A 3 -31.13 10.93 -5.46
N VAL A 4 -29.95 11.19 -4.94
CA VAL A 4 -29.22 10.35 -3.99
C VAL A 4 -29.33 11.03 -2.63
N LEU A 5 -29.62 10.24 -1.60
CA LEU A 5 -29.18 10.57 -0.25
C LEU A 5 -28.38 9.39 0.27
N VAL A 6 -27.08 9.64 0.50
CA VAL A 6 -26.21 8.68 1.19
C VAL A 6 -25.75 9.37 2.47
N VAL A 7 -26.13 8.78 3.60
CA VAL A 7 -25.67 9.18 4.93
C VAL A 7 -24.57 8.21 5.33
N HIS A 8 -23.39 8.75 5.59
CA HIS A 8 -22.28 8.00 6.19
C HIS A 8 -22.13 8.48 7.63
N ASP A 9 -22.57 7.62 8.56
CA ASP A 9 -22.47 7.85 9.99
C ASP A 9 -21.06 7.50 10.50
N PHE A 10 -20.51 8.37 11.34
CA PHE A 10 -19.16 8.27 11.89
C PHE A 10 -19.18 8.80 13.34
N ASP A 11 -19.79 8.00 14.22
CA ASP A 11 -20.12 8.38 15.61
C ASP A 11 -18.91 8.77 16.48
N ASP A 12 -17.71 8.30 16.18
CA ASP A 12 -16.52 8.67 16.96
C ASP A 12 -15.23 8.60 16.13
N PRO A 13 -14.58 9.73 15.81
CA PRO A 13 -13.27 9.74 15.16
C PRO A 13 -12.16 9.26 16.08
N LEU A 14 -12.42 9.18 17.40
CA LEU A 14 -11.43 8.94 18.43
C LEU A 14 -11.65 7.58 19.08
N TYR A 15 -10.58 6.80 19.16
CA TYR A 15 -10.57 5.60 19.97
C TYR A 15 -10.91 5.94 21.43
N THR A 16 -11.86 5.21 22.02
CA THR A 16 -12.10 5.24 23.47
C THR A 16 -10.79 5.02 24.26
N ARG A 17 -10.69 5.55 25.49
CA ARG A 17 -9.52 5.32 26.37
C ARG A 17 -9.12 3.85 26.47
N ARG A 18 -10.11 2.95 26.56
CA ARG A 18 -9.89 1.50 26.65
C ARG A 18 -9.30 0.92 25.37
N THR A 19 -9.79 1.32 24.20
CA THR A 19 -9.25 0.87 22.91
C THR A 19 -7.86 1.46 22.65
N CYS A 20 -7.63 2.73 23.01
CA CYS A 20 -6.31 3.37 23.02
C CYS A 20 -5.31 2.59 23.88
N LEU A 21 -5.63 2.28 25.14
CA LEU A 21 -4.74 1.55 26.04
C LEU A 21 -4.45 0.13 25.55
N ARG A 22 -5.47 -0.59 25.02
CA ARG A 22 -5.27 -1.91 24.42
C ARG A 22 -4.37 -1.85 23.19
N ARG A 23 -4.57 -0.85 22.32
CA ARG A 23 -3.72 -0.61 21.15
C ARG A 23 -2.29 -0.28 21.59
N ALA A 24 -2.13 0.66 22.52
CA ALA A 24 -0.83 1.04 23.08
C ALA A 24 -0.10 -0.14 23.70
N PHE A 25 -0.77 -0.94 24.55
CA PHE A 25 -0.19 -2.15 25.14
C PHE A 25 0.36 -3.09 24.08
N TRP A 26 -0.44 -3.43 23.06
CA TRP A 26 0.02 -4.35 22.01
C TRP A 26 1.11 -3.74 21.13
N LEU A 27 1.07 -2.44 20.87
CA LEU A 27 2.14 -1.73 20.16
C LEU A 27 3.44 -1.73 20.97
N ILE A 28 3.37 -1.52 22.29
CA ILE A 28 4.54 -1.60 23.20
C ILE A 28 5.09 -3.03 23.22
N VAL A 29 4.23 -4.04 23.42
CA VAL A 29 4.62 -5.46 23.38
C VAL A 29 5.27 -5.80 22.04
N TYR A 30 4.72 -5.29 20.94
CA TYR A 30 5.30 -5.50 19.61
C TYR A 30 6.65 -4.77 19.44
N ALA A 31 6.79 -3.55 19.92
CA ALA A 31 8.03 -2.79 19.85
C ALA A 31 9.16 -3.51 20.61
N LEU A 32 8.86 -4.07 21.78
CA LEU A 32 9.82 -4.77 22.63
C LEU A 32 10.10 -6.20 22.16
N PHE A 33 9.08 -6.92 21.69
CA PHE A 33 9.13 -8.37 21.49
C PHE A 33 8.72 -8.84 20.09
N GLY A 34 8.53 -7.94 19.13
CA GLY A 34 8.03 -8.25 17.77
C GLY A 34 8.93 -9.17 16.95
N ARG A 35 10.21 -9.33 17.32
CA ARG A 35 11.11 -10.31 16.71
C ARG A 35 10.70 -11.76 16.98
N PHE A 36 10.00 -12.01 18.10
CA PHE A 36 9.60 -13.35 18.50
C PHE A 36 8.35 -13.81 17.73
N ARG A 37 8.43 -14.96 17.06
CA ARG A 37 7.33 -15.52 16.26
C ARG A 37 6.06 -15.75 17.09
N CYS A 38 6.19 -16.15 18.35
CA CYS A 38 5.07 -16.36 19.26
C CYS A 38 4.29 -15.07 19.54
N VAL A 39 4.99 -13.94 19.75
CA VAL A 39 4.37 -12.64 19.97
C VAL A 39 3.62 -12.20 18.72
N ARG A 40 4.24 -12.29 17.53
CA ARG A 40 3.58 -11.96 16.26
C ARG A 40 2.28 -12.73 16.03
N ARG A 41 2.25 -14.02 16.38
CA ARG A 41 1.06 -14.88 16.25
C ARG A 41 -0.05 -14.54 17.25
N ARG A 42 0.29 -13.92 18.39
CA ARG A 42 -0.67 -13.54 19.44
C ARG A 42 -1.22 -12.13 19.29
N ILE A 43 -0.70 -11.32 18.36
CA ILE A 43 -1.24 -9.99 18.09
C ILE A 43 -2.72 -10.14 17.70
N PRO A 44 -3.63 -9.44 18.39
CA PRO A 44 -5.04 -9.47 18.04
C PRO A 44 -5.27 -9.07 16.58
N ARG A 45 -6.02 -9.88 15.84
CA ARG A 45 -6.29 -9.64 14.43
C ARG A 45 -6.91 -8.26 14.18
N TRP A 46 -7.77 -7.76 15.08
CA TRP A 46 -8.40 -6.43 14.98
C TRP A 46 -7.39 -5.27 14.85
N LEU A 47 -6.18 -5.41 15.41
CA LEU A 47 -5.11 -4.41 15.22
C LEU A 47 -4.52 -4.44 13.81
N MET A 48 -4.62 -5.58 13.14
CA MET A 48 -4.10 -5.79 11.79
C MET A 48 -5.19 -5.55 10.73
N TYR A 49 -6.48 -5.62 11.11
CA TYR A 49 -7.62 -5.43 10.20
C TYR A 49 -7.61 -4.05 9.55
N GLU A 50 -7.01 -3.03 10.16
CA GLU A 50 -6.79 -1.73 9.53
C GLU A 50 -6.03 -1.88 8.20
N LYS A 51 -4.92 -2.62 8.18
CA LYS A 51 -4.12 -2.86 6.96
C LYS A 51 -4.87 -3.71 5.93
N TYR A 52 -5.63 -4.71 6.39
CA TYR A 52 -6.48 -5.53 5.54
C TYR A 52 -7.57 -4.71 4.86
N SER A 53 -8.28 -3.87 5.63
CA SER A 53 -9.34 -3.00 5.12
C SER A 53 -8.78 -1.95 4.17
N LEU A 54 -7.59 -1.40 4.44
CA LEU A 54 -6.91 -0.48 3.55
C LEU A 54 -6.52 -1.13 2.22
N ALA A 55 -6.01 -2.37 2.23
CA ALA A 55 -5.71 -3.11 1.00
C ALA A 55 -6.96 -3.27 0.12
N LYS A 56 -8.09 -3.64 0.73
CA LYS A 56 -9.37 -3.80 0.04
C LYS A 56 -9.93 -2.47 -0.45
N ALA A 57 -9.85 -1.43 0.36
CA ALA A 57 -10.31 -0.09 0.00
C ALA A 57 -9.51 0.47 -1.19
N LEU A 58 -8.18 0.28 -1.17
CA LEU A 58 -7.30 0.67 -2.26
C LEU A 58 -7.63 -0.09 -3.55
N ALA A 59 -7.79 -1.42 -3.49
CA ALA A 59 -8.18 -2.21 -4.65
C ALA A 59 -9.54 -1.78 -5.22
N LEU A 60 -10.53 -1.52 -4.35
CA LEU A 60 -11.84 -1.06 -4.81
C LEU A 60 -11.76 0.33 -5.45
N LEU A 61 -10.94 1.22 -4.91
CA LEU A 61 -10.67 2.54 -5.46
C LEU A 61 -10.00 2.45 -6.83
N ASP A 62 -8.91 1.68 -6.93
CA ASP A 62 -8.18 1.45 -8.18
C ASP A 62 -9.10 0.87 -9.26
N LYS A 63 -10.00 -0.04 -8.89
CA LYS A 63 -10.99 -0.61 -9.82
C LYS A 63 -11.93 0.46 -10.35
N LYS A 64 -12.44 1.33 -9.47
CA LYS A 64 -13.35 2.42 -9.84
C LYS A 64 -12.67 3.46 -10.72
N LEU A 65 -11.37 3.68 -10.53
CA LEU A 65 -10.57 4.64 -11.28
C LEU A 65 -9.90 4.04 -12.53
N GLY A 66 -10.08 2.74 -12.80
CA GLY A 66 -9.47 2.06 -13.94
C GLY A 66 -7.93 2.01 -13.87
N VAL A 67 -7.37 1.97 -12.66
CA VAL A 67 -5.92 1.90 -12.45
C VAL A 67 -5.42 0.50 -12.79
N ASN A 68 -4.37 0.42 -13.62
CA ASN A 68 -3.67 -0.83 -13.86
C ASN A 68 -2.71 -1.09 -12.68
N ALA A 69 -3.12 -1.97 -11.76
CA ALA A 69 -2.39 -2.24 -10.51
C ALA A 69 -2.12 -3.74 -10.31
N VAL A 70 -1.07 -4.05 -9.55
CA VAL A 70 -0.73 -5.40 -9.08
C VAL A 70 -0.51 -5.33 -7.57
N PHE A 71 -1.06 -6.29 -6.83
CA PHE A 71 -0.92 -6.36 -5.38
C PHE A 71 0.17 -7.36 -4.99
N ALA A 72 1.20 -6.86 -4.31
CA ALA A 72 2.36 -7.65 -3.95
C ALA A 72 2.34 -8.06 -2.47
N PHE A 73 2.15 -9.35 -2.18
CA PHE A 73 2.04 -9.85 -0.81
C PHE A 73 3.29 -10.61 -0.35
N ARG A 74 3.74 -10.29 0.85
CA ARG A 74 4.71 -11.13 1.56
C ARG A 74 4.00 -12.34 2.15
N LYS A 75 4.74 -13.44 2.34
CA LYS A 75 4.22 -14.66 2.99
C LYS A 75 3.50 -14.36 4.31
N GLU A 76 4.02 -13.44 5.11
CA GLU A 76 3.42 -13.06 6.38
C GLU A 76 2.02 -12.43 6.24
N VAL A 77 1.74 -11.73 5.14
CA VAL A 77 0.41 -11.18 4.84
C VAL A 77 -0.57 -12.33 4.60
N THR A 78 -0.19 -13.28 3.75
CA THR A 78 -1.01 -14.46 3.42
C THR A 78 -1.23 -15.38 4.63
N GLU A 79 -0.23 -15.51 5.52
CA GLU A 79 -0.38 -16.28 6.78
C GLU A 79 -1.39 -15.63 7.75
N VAL A 80 -1.45 -14.30 7.79
CA VAL A 80 -2.36 -13.56 8.70
C VAL A 80 -3.75 -13.39 8.09
N PHE A 81 -3.83 -13.17 6.78
CA PHE A 81 -5.06 -12.92 6.03
C PHE A 81 -5.17 -13.86 4.81
N PRO A 82 -5.49 -15.14 5.04
CA PRO A 82 -5.49 -16.15 3.96
C PRO A 82 -6.50 -15.85 2.85
N SER A 83 -7.63 -15.20 3.16
CA SER A 83 -8.66 -14.86 2.17
C SER A 83 -8.33 -13.63 1.33
N LEU A 84 -7.39 -12.77 1.77
CA LEU A 84 -7.16 -11.47 1.14
C LEU A 84 -6.73 -11.61 -0.33
N LYS A 85 -5.96 -12.65 -0.66
CA LYS A 85 -5.55 -12.92 -2.04
C LYS A 85 -6.77 -13.09 -2.96
N GLU A 86 -7.63 -14.05 -2.65
CA GLU A 86 -8.83 -14.34 -3.46
C GLU A 86 -9.77 -13.12 -3.54
N GLU A 87 -9.90 -12.37 -2.46
CA GLU A 87 -10.76 -11.18 -2.43
C GLU A 87 -10.27 -10.07 -3.37
N ILE A 88 -8.96 -9.87 -3.47
CA ILE A 88 -8.34 -8.89 -4.38
C ILE A 88 -8.39 -9.39 -5.82
N GLU A 89 -8.15 -10.68 -6.05
CA GLU A 89 -8.29 -11.30 -7.37
C GLU A 89 -9.73 -11.20 -7.91
N ARG A 90 -10.75 -11.38 -7.05
CA ARG A 90 -12.17 -11.15 -7.41
C ARG A 90 -12.47 -9.71 -7.81
N LEU A 91 -11.66 -8.74 -7.40
CA LEU A 91 -11.79 -7.35 -7.86
C LEU A 91 -11.20 -7.15 -9.26
N GLY A 92 -10.43 -8.10 -9.79
CA GLY A 92 -9.84 -8.07 -11.13
C GLY A 92 -8.35 -7.74 -11.13
N PHE A 93 -7.66 -7.84 -9.98
CA PHE A 93 -6.23 -7.54 -9.87
C PHE A 93 -5.39 -8.80 -9.71
N ASP A 94 -4.19 -8.78 -10.29
CA ASP A 94 -3.19 -9.81 -10.04
C ASP A 94 -2.60 -9.67 -8.64
N VAL A 95 -2.41 -10.80 -7.95
CA VAL A 95 -1.69 -10.86 -6.67
C VAL A 95 -0.40 -11.67 -6.83
N VAL A 96 0.74 -11.04 -6.58
CA VAL A 96 2.08 -11.62 -6.75
C VAL A 96 2.82 -11.76 -5.41
N ASN A 97 3.79 -12.67 -5.33
CA ASN A 97 4.62 -12.75 -4.14
C ASN A 97 5.67 -11.63 -4.09
N HIS A 98 5.94 -11.17 -2.88
CA HIS A 98 7.01 -10.24 -2.53
C HIS A 98 7.88 -10.85 -1.43
N TRP A 99 9.20 -10.76 -1.58
CA TRP A 99 10.15 -11.15 -0.54
C TRP A 99 11.30 -10.15 -0.43
N HIS A 100 11.95 -10.12 0.73
CA HIS A 100 13.17 -9.35 0.91
C HIS A 100 14.40 -10.17 0.50
N LEU A 101 15.34 -9.53 -0.18
CA LEU A 101 16.59 -10.18 -0.59
C LEU A 101 17.49 -10.43 0.62
N ARG A 102 18.11 -11.62 0.69
CA ARG A 102 19.06 -11.98 1.77
C ARG A 102 20.30 -11.10 1.81
N ARG A 103 20.73 -10.59 0.65
CA ARG A 103 21.86 -9.66 0.50
C ARG A 103 21.42 -8.42 -0.27
N PRO A 104 20.78 -7.45 0.39
CA PRO A 104 20.19 -6.29 -0.29
C PRO A 104 21.23 -5.23 -0.69
N ARG A 105 22.50 -5.44 -0.31
CA ARG A 105 23.62 -4.52 -0.55
C ARG A 105 24.75 -5.22 -1.31
N GLU A 106 25.47 -4.41 -2.08
CA GLU A 106 26.76 -4.74 -2.67
C GLU A 106 27.82 -3.88 -1.95
N GLY A 107 28.59 -4.50 -1.04
CA GLY A 107 29.48 -3.76 -0.15
C GLY A 107 28.75 -2.95 0.94
N VAL A 108 29.45 -1.98 1.54
CA VAL A 108 28.96 -1.26 2.73
C VAL A 108 27.89 -0.21 2.38
N ASN A 109 28.05 0.48 1.24
CA ASN A 109 27.29 1.69 0.89
C ASN A 109 26.46 1.62 -0.40
N ARG A 110 26.44 0.50 -1.15
CA ARG A 110 25.57 0.36 -2.33
C ARG A 110 24.40 -0.57 -2.05
N TRP A 111 23.19 -0.04 -2.15
CA TRP A 111 21.96 -0.84 -2.14
C TRP A 111 21.64 -1.29 -3.56
N LYS A 112 21.45 -2.60 -3.78
CA LYS A 112 21.02 -3.16 -5.07
C LYS A 112 19.49 -3.20 -5.14
N ALA A 113 18.86 -3.91 -4.21
CA ALA A 113 17.41 -3.90 -3.99
C ALA A 113 17.11 -4.46 -2.59
N ARG A 114 16.07 -3.96 -1.91
CA ARG A 114 15.63 -4.51 -0.61
C ARG A 114 14.60 -5.63 -0.76
N GLY A 115 13.77 -5.55 -1.79
CA GLY A 115 12.70 -6.50 -2.10
C GLY A 115 12.79 -7.00 -3.53
N ALA A 116 12.11 -8.12 -3.80
CA ALA A 116 11.91 -8.72 -5.11
C ALA A 116 10.49 -9.30 -5.21
N TRP A 117 9.99 -9.42 -6.44
CA TRP A 117 8.61 -9.77 -6.76
C TRP A 117 8.55 -10.82 -7.87
N ASP A 118 7.48 -11.63 -7.91
CA ASP A 118 7.31 -12.63 -8.99
C ASP A 118 7.19 -11.99 -10.38
N ARG A 119 6.65 -10.76 -10.49
CA ARG A 119 6.66 -9.93 -11.71
C ARG A 119 7.43 -8.64 -11.43
N ILE A 120 8.30 -8.27 -12.37
CA ILE A 120 9.34 -7.25 -12.20
C ILE A 120 8.71 -5.86 -12.02
N VAL A 121 8.90 -5.29 -10.83
CA VAL A 121 8.85 -3.85 -10.61
C VAL A 121 10.20 -3.28 -11.05
N ASP A 122 10.21 -2.12 -11.73
CA ASP A 122 11.45 -1.42 -12.09
C ASP A 122 12.34 -1.28 -10.83
N TYR A 123 13.58 -1.74 -10.93
CA TYR A 123 14.52 -1.80 -9.82
C TYR A 123 15.13 -0.43 -9.46
N ARG A 124 14.77 0.63 -10.20
CA ARG A 124 15.15 2.01 -9.86
C ARG A 124 14.63 2.37 -8.47
N ARG A 125 15.55 2.79 -7.59
CA ARG A 125 15.29 3.07 -6.15
C ARG A 125 14.12 4.03 -5.92
N ILE A 126 14.01 5.06 -6.76
CA ILE A 126 12.95 6.08 -6.66
C ILE A 126 11.57 5.46 -6.89
N TYR A 127 11.44 4.51 -7.81
CA TYR A 127 10.17 3.84 -8.10
C TYR A 127 9.84 2.76 -7.08
N MET A 128 10.84 2.12 -6.47
CA MET A 128 10.64 1.16 -5.37
C MET A 128 10.11 1.79 -4.07
N ASN A 129 10.37 3.08 -3.83
CA ASN A 129 9.88 3.80 -2.64
C ASN A 129 9.16 5.09 -3.06
N TYR A 130 8.44 5.02 -4.17
CA TYR A 130 7.90 6.20 -4.83
C TYR A 130 7.00 7.00 -3.91
N ASP A 131 6.13 6.33 -3.15
CA ASP A 131 5.29 6.95 -2.13
C ASP A 131 6.08 7.80 -1.11
N ARG A 132 7.25 7.33 -0.65
CA ARG A 132 8.10 8.09 0.28
C ARG A 132 8.78 9.28 -0.40
N HIS A 133 9.27 9.10 -1.63
CA HIS A 133 9.87 10.20 -2.39
C HIS A 133 8.82 11.28 -2.69
N TYR A 134 7.62 10.87 -3.11
CA TYR A 134 6.51 11.75 -3.43
C TYR A 134 6.00 12.52 -2.21
N VAL A 135 5.78 11.83 -1.08
CA VAL A 135 5.14 12.41 0.11
C VAL A 135 6.14 13.08 1.05
N MET A 136 7.26 12.42 1.36
CA MET A 136 8.18 12.88 2.42
C MET A 136 9.30 13.77 1.88
N LEU A 137 9.73 13.53 0.64
CA LEU A 137 10.84 14.28 0.02
C LEU A 137 10.36 15.32 -1.00
N ASN A 138 9.04 15.38 -1.25
CA ASN A 138 8.41 16.24 -2.26
C ASN A 138 9.04 16.07 -3.67
N GLU A 139 9.62 14.90 -3.95
CA GLU A 139 10.20 14.54 -5.24
C GLU A 139 9.11 13.96 -6.15
N LYS A 140 8.24 14.85 -6.67
CA LYS A 140 7.09 14.49 -7.54
C LYS A 140 7.52 14.18 -8.97
N VAL A 141 8.34 13.15 -9.14
CA VAL A 141 8.87 12.74 -10.45
C VAL A 141 7.78 12.02 -11.24
N VAL A 142 7.38 12.56 -12.40
CA VAL A 142 6.42 11.88 -13.25
C VAL A 142 7.06 10.62 -13.86
N PRO A 143 6.50 9.42 -13.62
CA PRO A 143 7.06 8.19 -14.17
C PRO A 143 7.09 8.20 -15.71
N GLU A 144 8.11 7.55 -16.26
CA GLU A 144 8.23 7.27 -17.70
C GLU A 144 7.20 6.21 -18.12
N ASP A 145 6.82 6.21 -19.40
CA ASP A 145 5.91 5.18 -19.89
C ASP A 145 6.54 3.78 -19.80
N GLY A 146 5.72 2.78 -19.48
CA GLY A 146 6.17 1.40 -19.24
C GLY A 146 6.91 1.17 -17.92
N THR A 147 6.97 2.16 -17.01
CA THR A 147 7.59 2.01 -15.68
C THR A 147 6.58 1.65 -14.59
N ASN A 148 7.05 0.91 -13.57
CA ASN A 148 6.24 0.50 -12.41
C ASN A 148 6.64 1.32 -11.18
N VAL A 149 5.68 1.93 -10.48
CA VAL A 149 5.92 2.65 -9.21
C VAL A 149 5.25 1.95 -8.03
N VAL A 150 5.92 1.95 -6.88
CA VAL A 150 5.44 1.29 -5.67
C VAL A 150 4.78 2.30 -4.74
N TRP A 151 3.51 2.04 -4.45
CA TRP A 151 2.76 2.66 -3.36
C TRP A 151 2.49 1.63 -2.28
N HIS A 152 3.01 1.86 -1.07
CA HIS A 152 2.89 0.88 0.00
C HIS A 152 1.55 1.01 0.72
N VAL A 153 0.79 -0.08 0.79
CA VAL A 153 -0.51 -0.14 1.48
C VAL A 153 -0.39 0.26 2.95
N ASP A 154 0.71 -0.09 3.62
CA ASP A 154 0.91 0.21 5.04
C ASP A 154 1.20 1.69 5.33
N HIS A 155 1.48 2.50 4.30
CA HIS A 155 1.58 3.96 4.43
C HIS A 155 0.26 4.67 4.05
N MET A 156 -0.75 3.96 3.55
CA MET A 156 -2.00 4.58 3.07
C MET A 156 -2.80 5.40 4.09
N PRO A 157 -2.76 5.16 5.42
CA PRO A 157 -3.47 6.01 6.38
C PRO A 157 -3.12 7.50 6.25
N TYR A 158 -1.89 7.83 5.83
CA TYR A 158 -1.47 9.21 5.60
C TYR A 158 -1.13 9.50 4.13
N ASN A 159 -0.98 8.47 3.28
CA ASN A 159 -0.64 8.63 1.87
C ASN A 159 -1.83 8.69 0.90
N LEU A 160 -3.05 8.37 1.34
CA LEU A 160 -4.20 8.26 0.43
C LEU A 160 -4.45 9.54 -0.39
N PHE A 161 -4.38 10.71 0.24
CA PHE A 161 -4.54 11.99 -0.46
C PHE A 161 -3.48 12.17 -1.57
N TYR A 162 -2.20 11.92 -1.23
CA TYR A 162 -1.10 12.05 -2.17
C TYR A 162 -1.14 11.00 -3.29
N TYR A 163 -1.66 9.81 -2.99
CA TYR A 163 -1.92 8.80 -4.00
C TYR A 163 -2.97 9.30 -5.02
N LEU A 164 -4.06 9.89 -4.54
CA LEU A 164 -5.08 10.49 -5.43
C LEU A 164 -4.51 11.67 -6.23
N GLU A 165 -3.70 12.53 -5.61
CA GLU A 165 -3.00 13.62 -6.31
C GLU A 165 -2.08 13.07 -7.41
N PHE A 166 -1.36 11.98 -7.14
CA PHE A 166 -0.54 11.29 -8.13
C PHE A 166 -1.37 10.73 -9.29
N LEU A 167 -2.51 10.12 -9.02
CA LEU A 167 -3.42 9.62 -10.06
C LEU A 167 -3.98 10.76 -10.93
N ASP A 168 -4.34 11.90 -10.32
CA ASP A 168 -4.77 13.10 -11.06
C ASP A 168 -3.64 13.65 -11.95
N MET A 169 -2.42 13.71 -11.42
CA MET A 169 -1.23 14.10 -12.21
C MET A 169 -1.04 13.22 -13.44
N LEU A 170 -1.20 11.89 -13.31
CA LEU A 170 -1.12 10.96 -14.43
C LEU A 170 -2.25 11.17 -15.44
N ALA A 171 -3.48 11.38 -14.97
CA ALA A 171 -4.63 11.63 -15.84
C ALA A 171 -4.44 12.90 -16.68
N ARG A 172 -3.96 13.99 -16.08
CA ARG A 172 -3.66 15.24 -16.79
C ARG A 172 -2.55 15.08 -17.84
N LYS A 173 -1.52 14.28 -17.56
CA LYS A 173 -0.46 14.00 -18.53
C LYS A 173 -0.98 13.22 -19.74
N ARG A 174 -1.87 12.25 -19.53
CA ARG A 174 -2.50 11.49 -20.63
C ARG A 174 -3.29 12.39 -21.58
N LEU A 175 -4.09 13.31 -21.04
CA LEU A 175 -4.85 14.28 -21.85
C LEU A 175 -3.93 15.15 -22.73
N LYS A 176 -2.84 15.66 -22.16
CA LYS A 176 -1.86 16.48 -22.90
C LYS A 176 -1.13 15.75 -24.04
N ILE A 177 -1.05 14.42 -23.99
CA ILE A 177 -0.46 13.62 -25.07
C ILE A 177 -1.51 13.37 -26.16
N GLY A 178 -2.75 13.05 -25.79
CA GLY A 178 -3.85 12.86 -26.75
C GLY A 178 -4.17 14.12 -27.59
N ASP A 179 -4.07 15.30 -26.98
CA ASP A 179 -4.26 16.58 -27.69
C ASP A 179 -3.10 16.95 -28.64
N LYS A 180 -1.97 16.23 -28.59
CA LYS A 180 -0.82 16.45 -29.50
C LYS A 180 -0.78 15.47 -30.67
N GLU A 181 -1.56 14.39 -30.60
CA GLU A 181 -1.66 13.36 -31.64
C GLU A 181 -2.97 13.45 -32.44
N SER A 182 -3.80 14.47 -32.15
CA SER A 182 -5.02 14.83 -32.89
C SER A 182 -4.82 16.08 -33.74
#